data_AF-A0A1S3YZX1-F1
#
_entry.id   AF-A0A1S3YZX1-F1
#
_cell.length_a   1.000
_cell.length_b   1.000
_cell.length_c   1.000
_cell.angle_alpha   90.00
_cell.angle_beta   90.00
_cell.angle_gamma   90.00
#
_symmetry.space_group_name_H-M   'P 1'
#
loop_
_entity.id
_entity.type
_entity.pdbx_description
1 polymer ?
#
loop_
_entity_poly.entity_id
_entity_poly.type
_entity_poly.pdbx_seq_one_letter_code
_entity_poly.pdbx_strand_id
1 'polypeptide(L)'
;MRNNVLKETSNSCNTDNAGKNQEEGDDKAEVEEKILALQKIVPGGESLGVDMLFEETAGYILALQCQIKTLKVLASFVEGSEKERMKLGGYKKDRTKKKMM
;
A
#
# COMPACT_ATOMS: atom_id res chain seq x y z
N MET A 1 -31.28 38.03 -51.33
CA MET A 1 -29.86 38.35 -51.52
C MET A 1 -29.07 37.06 -51.37
N ARG A 2 -28.32 36.65 -52.40
CA ARG A 2 -27.24 35.66 -52.30
C ARG A 2 -26.04 36.37 -51.69
N ASN A 3 -25.26 35.71 -50.83
CA ASN A 3 -23.84 35.92 -50.48
C ASN A 3 -23.54 35.06 -49.24
N ASN A 4 -22.44 34.34 -49.06
CA ASN A 4 -21.52 33.65 -49.94
C ASN A 4 -20.81 32.62 -49.04
N VAL A 5 -20.47 31.48 -49.65
CA VAL A 5 -19.68 30.40 -49.08
C VAL A 5 -18.30 30.91 -48.62
N LEU A 6 -17.92 30.63 -47.38
CA LEU A 6 -16.53 30.29 -47.07
C LEU A 6 -16.50 28.96 -46.32
N LYS A 7 -16.15 27.95 -47.11
CA LYS A 7 -15.76 26.61 -46.71
C LYS A 7 -14.28 26.72 -46.37
N GLU A 8 -13.93 26.83 -45.08
CA GLU A 8 -12.53 26.65 -44.67
C GLU A 8 -12.31 25.17 -44.31
N THR A 9 -12.03 24.41 -45.35
CA THR A 9 -11.28 23.17 -45.28
C THR A 9 -9.80 23.52 -45.31
N SER A 10 -9.07 23.08 -44.28
CA SER A 10 -7.61 22.83 -44.16
C SER A 10 -7.22 23.21 -42.73
N ASN A 11 -6.76 22.29 -41.88
CA ASN A 11 -5.47 21.65 -42.08
C ASN A 11 -5.53 20.15 -41.78
N SER A 12 -5.23 19.39 -42.82
CA SER A 12 -4.71 18.04 -42.72
C SER A 12 -3.45 18.09 -41.84
N CYS A 13 -3.51 17.49 -40.65
CA CYS A 13 -2.31 17.17 -39.90
C CYS A 13 -1.74 15.88 -40.50
N ASN A 14 -0.98 16.03 -41.58
CA ASN A 14 -0.06 15.00 -42.01
C ASN A 14 1.06 14.90 -40.96
N THR A 15 0.90 14.00 -40.00
CA THR A 15 2.02 13.46 -39.24
C THR A 15 2.51 12.20 -39.93
N ASP A 16 3.16 12.40 -41.07
CA ASP A 16 4.04 11.39 -41.65
C ASP A 16 5.35 11.40 -40.85
N ASN A 17 5.32 10.86 -39.63
CA ASN A 17 6.52 10.43 -38.93
C ASN A 17 6.61 8.92 -39.03
N ALA A 18 7.00 8.48 -40.23
CA ALA A 18 7.54 7.16 -40.46
C ALA A 18 8.93 7.08 -39.81
N GLY A 19 8.99 6.65 -38.56
CA GLY A 19 10.28 6.48 -37.90
C GLY A 19 10.21 6.11 -36.42
N LYS A 20 10.21 4.80 -36.17
CA LYS A 20 10.33 4.09 -34.87
C LYS A 20 9.08 4.16 -34.00
N ASN A 21 8.46 3.00 -33.74
CA ASN A 21 7.60 2.76 -32.56
C ASN A 21 7.30 1.25 -32.45
N GLN A 22 8.32 0.47 -32.10
CA GLN A 22 8.13 -0.91 -31.60
C GLN A 22 8.18 -0.97 -30.06
N GLU A 23 8.45 0.14 -29.36
CA GLU A 23 8.57 0.19 -27.89
C GLU A 23 7.25 0.59 -27.18
N GLU A 24 6.39 1.43 -27.77
CA GLU A 24 5.14 1.89 -27.11
C GLU A 24 4.13 0.76 -26.81
N GLY A 25 4.18 -0.34 -27.55
CA GLY A 25 3.28 -1.49 -27.34
C GLY A 25 3.65 -2.36 -26.15
N ASP A 26 4.94 -2.38 -25.78
CA ASP A 26 5.47 -3.20 -24.70
C ASP A 26 5.15 -2.57 -23.33
N ASP A 27 5.40 -1.27 -23.19
CA ASP A 27 5.12 -0.51 -21.96
C ASP A 27 3.64 -0.57 -21.56
N LYS A 28 2.73 -0.49 -22.54
CA LYS A 28 1.29 -0.56 -22.27
C LYS A 28 0.86 -1.94 -21.77
N ALA A 29 1.42 -3.01 -22.33
CA ALA A 29 1.15 -4.38 -21.90
C ALA A 29 1.68 -4.63 -20.48
N GLU A 30 2.88 -4.11 -20.17
CA GLU A 30 3.47 -4.22 -18.83
C GLU A 30 2.63 -3.49 -17.77
N VAL A 31 2.11 -2.31 -18.09
CA VAL A 31 1.23 -1.56 -17.18
C VAL A 31 -0.09 -2.30 -16.93
N GLU A 32 -0.68 -2.89 -17.96
CA GLU A 32 -1.90 -3.71 -17.82
C GLU A 32 -1.66 -4.92 -16.91
N GLU A 33 -0.52 -5.61 -17.04
CA GLU A 33 -0.15 -6.71 -16.15
C GLU A 33 -0.02 -6.24 -14.69
N LYS A 34 0.62 -5.09 -14.45
CA LYS A 34 0.75 -4.49 -13.11
C LYS A 34 -0.61 -4.12 -12.52
N ILE A 35 -1.53 -3.59 -13.32
CA ILE A 35 -2.90 -3.29 -12.88
C ILE A 35 -3.63 -4.58 -12.48
N LEU A 36 -3.54 -5.64 -13.29
CA LEU A 36 -4.14 -6.94 -12.97
C LEU A 36 -3.57 -7.55 -11.69
N ALA A 37 -2.25 -7.42 -11.48
CA ALA A 37 -1.61 -7.86 -10.24
C ALA A 37 -2.12 -7.07 -9.04
N LEU A 38 -2.30 -5.76 -9.19
CA LEU A 38 -2.81 -4.88 -8.13
C LEU A 38 -4.27 -5.20 -7.78
N GLN A 39 -5.14 -5.40 -8.77
CA GLN A 39 -6.54 -5.78 -8.56
C GLN A 39 -6.72 -7.06 -7.73
N LYS A 40 -5.81 -8.04 -7.89
CA LYS A 40 -5.85 -9.30 -7.14
C LYS A 40 -5.52 -9.15 -5.65
N ILE A 41 -4.70 -8.17 -5.28
CA ILE A 41 -4.23 -8.00 -3.90
C ILE A 41 -5.04 -6.95 -3.12
N VAL A 42 -5.69 -6.03 -3.82
CA VAL A 42 -6.52 -4.99 -3.21
C VAL A 42 -7.90 -5.58 -2.90
N PRO A 43 -8.42 -5.47 -1.67
CA PRO A 43 -9.76 -5.93 -1.32
C PRO A 43 -10.81 -5.32 -2.25
N GLY A 44 -11.60 -6.17 -2.93
CA GLY A 44 -12.60 -5.73 -3.92
C GLY A 44 -12.03 -5.28 -5.27
N GLY A 45 -10.70 -5.33 -5.46
CA GLY A 45 -10.00 -4.77 -6.62
C GLY A 45 -10.38 -5.36 -7.98
N GLU A 46 -10.75 -6.64 -8.05
CA GLU A 46 -11.19 -7.30 -9.30
C GLU A 46 -12.43 -6.65 -9.93
N SER A 47 -13.22 -5.90 -9.14
CA SER A 47 -14.42 -5.20 -9.60
C SER A 47 -14.21 -3.71 -9.88
N LEU A 48 -13.01 -3.18 -9.65
CA LEU A 48 -12.72 -1.74 -9.72
C LEU A 48 -12.05 -1.35 -11.03
N GLY A 49 -12.45 -0.18 -11.56
CA GLY A 49 -11.70 0.53 -12.59
C GLY A 49 -10.42 1.18 -12.03
N VAL A 50 -9.51 1.60 -12.91
CA VAL A 50 -8.16 2.07 -12.55
C VAL A 50 -8.15 3.20 -11.52
N ASP A 51 -8.99 4.22 -11.68
CA ASP A 51 -9.02 5.37 -10.76
C ASP A 51 -9.42 4.98 -9.34
N MET A 52 -10.50 4.18 -9.21
CA MET A 52 -10.95 3.68 -7.90
C MET A 52 -10.00 2.64 -7.32
N LEU A 53 -9.33 1.85 -8.16
CA LEU A 53 -8.33 0.89 -7.72
C LEU A 53 -7.19 1.57 -6.97
N PHE A 54 -6.70 2.72 -7.46
CA PHE A 54 -5.63 3.44 -6.78
C PHE A 54 -6.08 4.07 -5.46
N GLU A 55 -7.30 4.59 -5.38
CA GLU A 55 -7.87 5.11 -4.13
C GLU A 55 -7.99 4.00 -3.07
N GLU A 56 -8.59 2.86 -3.43
CA GLU A 56 -8.71 1.69 -2.55
C GLU A 56 -7.33 1.11 -2.20
N THR A 57 -6.37 1.15 -3.11
CA THR A 57 -4.98 0.76 -2.84
C THR A 57 -4.36 1.65 -1.77
N ALA A 58 -4.51 2.97 -1.87
CA ALA A 58 -3.99 3.91 -0.88
C ALA A 58 -4.62 3.66 0.50
N GLY A 59 -5.94 3.48 0.53
CA GLY A 59 -6.68 3.10 1.75
C GLY A 59 -6.18 1.78 2.35
N TYR A 60 -5.98 0.75 1.52
CA TYR A 60 -5.53 -0.55 1.98
C TYR A 60 -4.10 -0.54 2.53
N ILE A 61 -3.18 0.18 1.88
CA ILE A 61 -1.81 0.38 2.39
C ILE A 61 -1.85 1.03 3.78
N LEU A 62 -2.66 2.08 3.96
CA LEU A 62 -2.80 2.74 5.25
C LEU A 62 -3.38 1.79 6.31
N ALA A 63 -4.39 1.00 5.95
CA ALA A 63 -4.98 0.01 6.85
C ALA A 63 -3.95 -1.04 7.31
N LEU A 64 -3.15 -1.58 6.39
CA LEU A 64 -2.08 -2.53 6.70
C LEU A 64 -1.03 -1.91 7.65
N GLN A 65 -0.63 -0.67 7.40
CA GLN A 65 0.29 0.04 8.29
C GLN A 65 -0.29 0.24 9.70
N CYS A 66 -1.57 0.60 9.81
CA CYS A 66 -2.25 0.74 11.09
C CYS A 66 -2.32 -0.59 11.84
N GLN A 67 -2.66 -1.69 11.16
CA GLN A 67 -2.67 -3.03 11.75
C GLN A 67 -1.30 -3.41 12.34
N ILE A 68 -0.21 -3.20 11.59
CA ILE A 68 1.16 -3.47 12.05
C ILE A 68 1.51 -2.61 13.27
N LYS A 69 1.19 -1.30 13.25
CA LYS A 69 1.45 -0.39 14.37
C LYS A 69 0.73 -0.85 15.64
N THR A 70 -0.56 -1.20 15.53
CA THR A 70 -1.35 -1.71 16.66
C THR A 70 -0.77 -2.99 17.22
N LEU A 71 -0.45 -3.97 16.36
CA LEU A 71 0.14 -5.24 16.80
C LEU A 71 1.49 -5.04 17.50
N LYS A 72 2.32 -4.11 17.02
CA LYS A 72 3.58 -3.76 17.70
C LYS A 72 3.35 -3.20 19.09
N VAL A 73 2.39 -2.28 19.25
CA VAL A 73 2.04 -1.71 20.56
C VAL A 73 1.53 -2.80 21.51
N LEU A 74 0.64 -3.68 21.04
CA LEU A 74 0.12 -4.80 21.83
C LEU A 74 1.23 -5.78 22.22
N ALA A 75 2.12 -6.12 21.28
CA ALA A 75 3.26 -7.00 21.55
C ALA A 75 4.19 -6.39 22.61
N SER A 76 4.52 -5.10 22.50
CA SER A 76 5.33 -4.41 23.52
C SER A 76 4.64 -4.36 24.89
N PHE A 77 3.30 -4.21 24.92
CA PHE A 77 2.54 -4.24 26.16
C PHE A 77 2.60 -5.63 26.83
N VAL A 78 2.41 -6.70 26.05
CA VAL A 78 2.49 -8.08 26.56
C VAL A 78 3.91 -8.39 27.06
N GLU A 79 4.93 -8.04 26.29
CA GLU A 79 6.33 -8.24 26.68
C GLU A 79 6.72 -7.43 27.93
N GLY A 80 6.24 -6.20 28.03
CA GLY A 80 6.42 -5.35 29.22
C GLY A 80 5.75 -5.93 30.47
N SER A 81 4.56 -6.51 30.31
CA SER A 81 3.81 -7.15 31.41
C SER A 81 4.52 -8.39 31.94
N GLU A 82 5.22 -9.16 31.11
CA GLU A 82 6.06 -10.31 31.53
C GLU A 82 7.18 -9.90 32.49
N LYS A 83 7.78 -8.72 32.27
CA LYS A 83 8.90 -8.19 33.07
C LYS A 83 8.47 -7.70 34.45
N GLU A 84 7.20 -7.33 34.63
CA GLU A 84 6.65 -6.90 35.92
C GLU A 84 6.31 -8.09 36.82
N ARG A 85 5.78 -9.18 36.24
CA ARG A 85 5.44 -10.41 36.98
C ARG A 85 6.65 -11.26 37.42
N MET A 86 7.87 -10.94 36.96
CA MET A 86 9.13 -11.52 37.47
C MET A 86 9.71 -10.82 38.70
N LYS A 87 9.15 -9.69 39.16
CA LYS A 87 9.69 -8.94 40.34
C LYS A 87 9.04 -9.30 41.68
N LEU A 88 7.98 -10.12 41.70
CA LEU A 88 7.22 -10.44 42.93
C LEU A 88 7.69 -11.72 43.66
N GLY A 89 8.79 -12.36 43.23
CA GLY A 89 9.30 -13.61 43.82
C GLY A 89 10.49 -13.47 44.79
N GLY A 90 10.84 -12.26 45.20
CA GLY A 90 12.06 -11.99 45.99
C GLY A 90 11.88 -12.02 47.51
N TYR A 91 11.20 -13.01 48.09
CA TYR A 91 11.15 -13.13 49.56
C TYR A 91 12.44 -13.78 50.09
N LYS A 92 13.34 -12.87 50.48
CA LYS A 92 14.46 -12.92 51.41
C LYS A 92 14.81 -14.29 52.02
N LYS A 93 16.03 -14.72 51.70
CA LYS A 93 16.84 -15.70 52.45
C LYS A 93 16.97 -15.25 53.91
N ASP A 94 16.14 -15.78 54.81
CA ASP A 94 16.34 -15.54 56.24
C ASP A 94 17.56 -16.35 56.70
N ARG A 95 18.66 -15.62 56.87
CA ARG A 95 19.95 -16.11 57.31
C ARG A 95 20.06 -15.79 58.80
N THR A 96 19.15 -16.32 59.61
CA THR A 96 19.36 -16.44 61.06
C THR A 96 20.37 -17.55 61.31
N LYS A 97 21.64 -17.26 60.97
CA LYS A 97 22.72 -17.84 61.77
C LYS A 97 22.50 -17.37 63.20
N LYS A 98 22.78 -18.29 64.13
CA LYS A 98 23.38 -18.05 65.44
C LYS A 98 22.36 -17.91 66.59
N LYS A 99 22.34 -18.98 67.40
CA LYS A 99 22.44 -18.98 68.87
C LYS A 99 21.21 -19.48 69.64
N MET A 100 21.21 -20.78 69.96
CA MET A 100 21.01 -21.34 71.32
C MET A 100 21.20 -22.86 71.19
N MET A 101 22.27 -23.39 71.80
CA MET A 101 22.23 -24.20 73.03
C MET A 101 21.53 -25.53 72.81
#